data_AF-A0A9P6XR35-F1
#
_entry.id   AF-A0A9P6XR35-F1
#
_cell.length_a   1.000
_cell.length_b   1.000
_cell.length_c   1.000
_cell.angle_alpha   90.00
_cell.angle_beta   90.00
_cell.angle_gamma   90.00
#
_symmetry.space_group_name_H-M   'P 1'
#
loop_
_entity.id
_entity.type
_entity.pdbx_description
1 polymer ?
#
loop_
_entity_poly.entity_id
_entity_poly.type
_entity_poly.pdbx_seq_one_letter_code
_entity_poly.pdbx_strand_id
1 'polypeptide(L)'
;MRSADWEAAYASEPPYRQTHAFLSATRDSAAFERARIPVENYPGPVMLVSASDDGFWPSTAYSEIVMRQRQAHGLPTFHHLCMGAGHHVHYPFLPATLISKPHAMSGLLLDAGGTPAANAAGNEGSYMAVLEFLGRAAG
;
A
#
# COMPACT_ATOMS: atom_id res chain seq x y z
N MET A 1 8.47 15.62 18.63
CA MET A 1 8.22 14.86 17.38
C MET A 1 8.07 13.42 17.80
N ARG A 2 6.87 12.83 17.67
CA ARG A 2 6.71 11.39 17.94
C ARG A 2 7.08 10.65 16.66
N SER A 3 8.13 9.84 16.71
CA SER A 3 8.51 8.92 15.64
C SER A 3 7.59 7.70 15.61
N ALA A 4 7.68 6.90 14.55
CA ALA A 4 7.03 5.59 14.52
C ALA A 4 7.40 4.76 15.77
N ASP A 5 6.40 4.13 16.36
CA ASP A 5 6.54 3.15 17.43
C ASP A 5 6.89 1.79 16.81
N TRP A 6 8.19 1.50 16.75
CA TRP A 6 8.69 0.26 16.19
C TRP A 6 8.45 -0.95 17.11
N GLU A 7 8.25 -0.74 18.42
CA GLU A 7 7.87 -1.82 19.33
C GLU A 7 6.52 -2.43 18.93
N ALA A 8 5.59 -1.61 18.41
CA ALA A 8 4.32 -2.09 17.90
C ALA A 8 4.45 -3.05 16.69
N ALA A 9 5.51 -2.93 15.88
CA ALA A 9 5.78 -3.86 14.77
C ALA A 9 6.44 -5.17 15.24
N TYR A 10 7.08 -5.16 16.41
CA TYR A 10 7.84 -6.28 16.98
C TYR A 10 7.15 -6.93 18.18
N ALA A 11 5.90 -6.55 18.47
CA ALA A 11 5.12 -7.05 19.60
C ALA A 11 4.71 -8.53 19.49
N SER A 12 4.93 -9.18 18.33
CA SER A 12 4.67 -10.61 18.08
C SER A 12 5.96 -11.36 17.75
N GLU A 13 5.94 -12.69 17.81
CA GLU A 13 7.01 -13.48 17.20
C GLU A 13 7.07 -13.24 15.67
N PRO A 14 8.26 -13.37 15.03
CA PRO A 14 8.37 -13.30 13.58
C PRO A 14 7.46 -14.33 12.88
N PRO A 15 6.97 -14.05 11.65
CA PRO A 15 7.30 -12.90 10.83
C PRO A 15 6.60 -11.60 11.28
N TYR A 16 7.33 -10.48 11.22
CA TYR A 16 6.86 -9.18 11.73
C TYR A 16 6.05 -8.39 10.71
N ARG A 17 5.13 -7.54 11.20
CA ARG A 17 4.31 -6.64 10.37
C ARG A 17 4.60 -5.18 10.70
N GLN A 18 5.30 -4.51 9.78
CA GLN A 18 5.70 -3.10 9.93
C GLN A 18 4.52 -2.13 9.84
N THR A 19 3.39 -2.55 9.25
CA THR A 19 2.17 -1.74 9.13
C THR A 19 1.74 -1.09 10.45
N HIS A 20 1.94 -1.77 11.59
CA HIS A 20 1.62 -1.21 12.91
C HIS A 20 2.48 -0.01 13.28
N ALA A 21 3.80 -0.07 13.01
CA ALA A 21 4.69 1.06 13.24
C ALA A 21 4.33 2.25 12.34
N PHE A 22 4.02 2.01 11.06
CA PHE A 22 3.58 3.07 10.15
C PHE A 22 2.26 3.72 10.58
N LEU A 23 1.27 2.93 11.01
CA LEU A 23 0.01 3.44 11.56
C LEU A 23 0.21 4.26 12.85
N SER A 24 1.21 3.93 13.67
CA SER A 24 1.51 4.73 14.85
C SER A 24 2.05 6.13 14.49
N ALA A 25 2.79 6.24 13.38
CA ALA A 25 3.40 7.49 12.93
C ALA A 25 2.35 8.50 12.43
N THR A 26 1.20 8.04 11.93
CA THR A 26 0.10 8.91 11.50
C THR A 26 -0.61 9.63 12.65
N ARG A 27 -0.34 9.25 13.91
CA ARG A 27 -0.93 9.88 15.10
C ARG A 27 -0.37 11.27 15.40
N ASP A 28 0.83 11.60 14.92
CA ASP A 28 1.37 12.96 14.98
C ASP A 28 0.94 13.70 13.70
N SER A 29 -0.25 14.30 13.74
CA SER A 29 -0.84 14.96 12.56
C SER A 29 0.06 16.04 11.97
N ALA A 30 0.75 16.82 12.81
CA ALA A 30 1.65 17.85 12.34
C ALA A 30 2.86 17.26 11.61
N ALA A 31 3.45 16.17 12.12
CA ALA A 31 4.53 15.47 11.43
C ALA A 31 4.05 14.79 10.14
N PHE A 32 2.88 14.16 10.18
CA PHE A 32 2.27 13.53 9.02
C PHE A 32 2.03 14.53 7.89
N GLU A 33 1.44 15.70 8.19
CA GLU A 33 1.19 16.73 7.19
C GLU A 33 2.48 17.34 6.60
N ARG A 34 3.55 17.45 7.39
CA ARG A 34 4.86 17.90 6.86
C ARG A 34 5.51 16.87 5.95
N ALA A 35 5.28 15.59 6.19
CA ALA A 35 5.86 14.49 5.40
C ALA A 35 5.01 14.11 4.18
N ARG A 36 3.77 14.61 4.09
CA ARG A 36 2.84 14.31 3.00
C ARG A 36 3.40 14.80 1.65
N ILE A 37 3.26 13.96 0.63
CA ILE A 37 3.50 14.36 -0.75
C ILE A 37 2.31 15.21 -1.22
N PRO A 38 2.51 16.41 -1.79
CA PRO A 38 1.43 17.27 -2.25
C PRO A 38 0.85 16.78 -3.59
N VAL A 39 0.12 15.66 -3.53
CA VAL A 39 -0.51 14.96 -4.67
C VAL A 39 -1.50 15.82 -5.45
N GLU A 40 -2.04 16.85 -4.83
CA GLU A 40 -2.90 17.89 -5.41
C GLU A 40 -2.19 18.75 -6.46
N ASN A 41 -0.84 18.80 -6.45
CA ASN A 41 -0.08 19.57 -7.43
C ASN A 41 0.02 18.89 -8.81
N TYR A 42 -0.37 17.62 -8.93
CA TYR A 42 -0.40 16.91 -10.21
C TYR A 42 -1.80 16.95 -10.81
N PRO A 43 -2.04 17.69 -11.92
CA PRO A 43 -3.38 17.87 -12.46
C PRO A 43 -3.89 16.68 -13.28
N GLY A 44 -3.00 15.77 -13.69
CA GLY A 44 -3.36 14.61 -14.50
C GLY A 44 -4.10 13.52 -13.72
N PRO A 45 -4.62 12.50 -14.43
CA PRO A 45 -5.29 11.37 -13.80
C PRO A 45 -4.31 10.52 -12.98
N VAL A 46 -4.75 10.06 -11.80
CA VAL A 46 -3.95 9.18 -10.92
C VAL A 46 -4.72 7.89 -10.68
N MET A 47 -4.02 6.76 -10.78
CA MET A 47 -4.51 5.47 -10.30
C MET A 47 -3.71 5.03 -9.08
N LEU A 48 -4.43 4.63 -8.05
CA LEU A 48 -3.89 4.04 -6.83
C LEU A 48 -4.16 2.54 -6.85
N VAL A 49 -3.17 1.74 -6.47
CA VAL A 49 -3.32 0.31 -6.24
C VAL A 49 -2.89 0.04 -4.80
N SER A 50 -3.71 -0.69 -4.04
CA SER A 50 -3.39 -1.04 -2.66
C SER A 50 -3.86 -2.44 -2.33
N ALA A 51 -3.35 -3.01 -1.25
CA ALA A 51 -3.73 -4.33 -0.78
C ALA A 51 -4.25 -4.26 0.65
N SER A 52 -5.41 -4.87 0.92
CA SER A 52 -6.10 -4.68 2.20
C SER A 52 -5.41 -5.40 3.37
N ASP A 53 -4.52 -6.35 3.09
CA ASP A 53 -3.73 -7.07 4.09
C ASP A 53 -2.22 -6.77 3.93
N ASP A 54 -1.85 -5.57 3.45
CA ASP A 54 -0.45 -5.15 3.36
C ASP A 54 0.22 -5.13 4.75
N GLY A 55 1.19 -6.02 4.96
CA GLY A 55 1.92 -6.17 6.22
C GLY A 55 3.13 -5.25 6.37
N PHE A 56 3.54 -4.54 5.31
CA PHE A 56 4.70 -3.65 5.37
C PHE A 56 4.28 -2.21 5.69
N TRP A 57 3.23 -1.71 5.04
CA TRP A 57 2.64 -0.42 5.37
C TRP A 57 1.12 -0.41 5.13
N PRO A 58 0.37 0.55 5.69
CA PRO A 58 -1.08 0.59 5.53
C PRO A 58 -1.48 1.18 4.15
N SER A 59 -1.16 0.49 3.05
CA SER A 59 -1.32 1.01 1.68
C SER A 59 -2.76 1.41 1.36
N THR A 60 -3.78 0.65 1.80
CA THR A 60 -5.18 1.03 1.59
C THR A 60 -5.54 2.33 2.30
N ALA A 61 -5.16 2.50 3.58
CA ALA A 61 -5.44 3.72 4.32
C ALA A 61 -4.74 4.94 3.69
N TYR A 62 -3.49 4.78 3.23
CA TYR A 62 -2.78 5.83 2.52
C TYR A 62 -3.42 6.18 1.18
N SER A 63 -3.82 5.19 0.39
CA SER A 63 -4.54 5.41 -0.87
C SER A 63 -5.86 6.15 -0.65
N GLU A 64 -6.62 5.81 0.40
CA GLU A 64 -7.85 6.55 0.72
C GLU A 64 -7.60 8.01 1.12
N ILE A 65 -6.49 8.30 1.81
CA ILE A 65 -6.09 9.68 2.11
C ILE A 65 -5.82 10.43 0.81
N VAL A 66 -5.04 9.85 -0.11
CA VAL A 66 -4.74 10.45 -1.42
C VAL A 66 -6.02 10.65 -2.24
N MET A 67 -6.92 9.66 -2.24
CA MET A 67 -8.21 9.72 -2.92
C MET A 67 -9.04 10.90 -2.41
N ARG A 68 -9.22 11.02 -1.09
CA ARG A 68 -10.00 12.12 -0.48
C ARG A 68 -9.41 13.49 -0.80
N GLN A 69 -8.08 13.64 -0.69
CA GLN A 69 -7.40 14.91 -0.99
C GLN A 69 -7.59 15.32 -2.45
N ARG A 70 -7.36 14.40 -3.39
CA ARG A 70 -7.50 14.72 -4.82
C ARG A 70 -8.95 14.96 -5.22
N GLN A 71 -9.91 14.21 -4.66
CA GLN A 71 -11.34 14.44 -4.86
C GLN A 71 -11.78 15.82 -4.36
N ALA A 72 -11.26 16.29 -3.22
CA ALA A 72 -11.56 17.63 -2.71
C ALA A 72 -11.09 18.75 -3.66
N HIS A 73 -10.11 18.47 -4.51
CA HIS A 73 -9.62 19.37 -5.57
C HIS A 73 -10.27 19.11 -6.95
N GLY A 74 -11.26 18.22 -7.03
CA GLY A 74 -11.91 17.87 -8.30
C GLY A 74 -11.02 17.12 -9.29
N LEU A 75 -9.91 16.51 -8.82
CA LEU A 75 -8.94 15.86 -9.68
C LEU A 75 -9.30 14.39 -9.96
N PRO A 76 -9.18 13.92 -11.22
CA PRO A 76 -9.49 12.54 -11.58
C PRO A 76 -8.56 11.58 -10.84
N THR A 77 -9.16 10.69 -10.06
CA THR A 77 -8.45 9.72 -9.23
C THR A 77 -9.23 8.42 -9.20
N PHE A 78 -8.51 7.31 -9.40
CA PHE A 78 -9.04 5.95 -9.41
C PHE A 78 -8.32 5.12 -8.36
N HIS A 79 -9.01 4.14 -7.78
CA HIS A 79 -8.42 3.27 -6.78
C HIS A 79 -8.85 1.82 -7.03
N HIS A 80 -7.87 0.93 -7.19
CA HIS A 80 -8.08 -0.50 -7.23
C HIS A 80 -7.57 -1.13 -5.92
N LEU A 81 -8.48 -1.80 -5.23
CA LEU A 81 -8.19 -2.48 -3.96
C LEU A 81 -8.08 -3.98 -4.20
N CYS A 82 -6.86 -4.52 -4.01
CA CYS A 82 -6.59 -5.94 -3.99
C CYS A 82 -7.06 -6.52 -2.63
N MET A 83 -8.33 -6.92 -2.58
CA MET A 83 -8.95 -7.46 -1.36
C MET A 83 -8.25 -8.73 -0.88
N GLY A 84 -7.83 -8.72 0.38
CA GLY A 84 -7.14 -9.83 1.05
C GLY A 84 -5.72 -10.10 0.57
N ALA A 85 -5.19 -9.32 -0.38
CA ALA A 85 -3.81 -9.43 -0.83
C ALA A 85 -2.87 -8.70 0.16
N GLY A 86 -1.61 -9.14 0.18
CA GLY A 86 -0.52 -8.48 0.88
C GLY A 86 0.25 -7.49 0.00
N HIS A 87 1.39 -7.06 0.52
CA HIS A 87 2.24 -6.02 -0.07
C HIS A 87 2.71 -6.32 -1.50
N HIS A 88 2.86 -7.59 -1.84
CA HIS A 88 3.44 -8.04 -3.10
C HIS A 88 2.41 -8.13 -4.24
N VAL A 89 1.88 -6.97 -4.63
CA VAL A 89 1.05 -6.81 -5.83
C VAL A 89 1.96 -6.59 -7.04
N HIS A 90 2.08 -7.60 -7.89
CA HIS A 90 2.98 -7.65 -9.05
C HIS A 90 2.21 -7.88 -10.36
N TYR A 91 2.88 -8.49 -11.35
CA TYR A 91 2.29 -8.99 -12.59
C TYR A 91 1.59 -10.34 -12.39
N PRO A 92 0.63 -10.71 -13.27
CA PRO A 92 -0.04 -12.01 -13.23
C PRO A 92 0.96 -13.17 -13.33
N PHE A 93 0.58 -14.32 -12.77
CA PHE A 93 1.30 -15.61 -12.85
C PHE A 93 2.68 -15.68 -12.18
N LEU A 94 3.09 -14.67 -11.44
CA LEU A 94 4.24 -14.79 -10.52
C LEU A 94 3.87 -15.64 -9.29
N PRO A 95 4.86 -16.30 -8.66
CA PRO A 95 4.63 -17.06 -7.43
C PRO A 95 3.98 -16.20 -6.35
N ALA A 96 2.76 -16.55 -5.97
CA ALA A 96 1.97 -15.87 -4.94
C ALA A 96 2.19 -16.44 -3.52
N THR A 97 3.03 -17.48 -3.41
CA THR A 97 3.28 -18.22 -2.17
C THR A 97 4.43 -17.66 -1.32
N LEU A 98 5.28 -16.80 -1.89
CA LEU A 98 6.37 -16.16 -1.14
C LEU A 98 5.84 -14.91 -0.41
N ILE A 99 5.18 -15.14 0.72
CA ILE A 99 4.54 -14.10 1.53
C ILE A 99 5.52 -13.49 2.54
N SER A 100 6.32 -14.32 3.21
CA SER A 100 7.31 -13.83 4.18
C SER A 100 8.72 -13.86 3.61
N LYS A 101 9.49 -12.80 3.82
CA LYS A 101 10.89 -12.73 3.39
C LYS A 101 11.73 -11.87 4.34
N PRO A 102 13.04 -12.14 4.45
CA PRO A 102 13.95 -11.27 5.17
C PRO A 102 13.95 -9.86 4.56
N HIS A 103 13.79 -8.85 5.39
CA HIS A 103 13.93 -7.47 4.97
C HIS A 103 15.37 -7.21 4.51
N ALA A 104 15.52 -6.65 3.32
CA ALA A 104 16.82 -6.55 2.64
C ALA A 104 17.90 -5.80 3.47
N MET A 105 17.48 -4.84 4.31
CA MET A 105 18.40 -4.03 5.10
C MET A 105 18.58 -4.50 6.54
N SER A 106 17.51 -5.00 7.18
CA SER A 106 17.54 -5.35 8.61
C SER A 106 17.68 -6.85 8.88
N GLY A 107 17.50 -7.70 7.86
CA GLY A 107 17.49 -9.16 7.99
C GLY A 107 16.27 -9.73 8.73
N LEU A 108 15.41 -8.87 9.29
CA LEU A 108 14.19 -9.28 9.99
C LEU A 108 13.23 -9.99 9.04
N LEU A 109 12.71 -11.15 9.44
CA LEU A 109 11.70 -11.85 8.67
C LEU A 109 10.39 -11.06 8.74
N LEU A 110 9.94 -10.51 7.60
CA LEU A 110 8.71 -9.73 7.53
C LEU A 110 7.60 -10.54 6.87
N ASP A 111 6.38 -10.31 7.32
CA ASP A 111 5.15 -10.79 6.70
C ASP A 111 4.61 -9.71 5.76
N ALA A 112 4.61 -9.99 4.45
CA ALA A 112 3.98 -9.09 3.47
C ALA A 112 2.46 -9.13 3.54
N GLY A 113 1.89 -10.17 4.14
CA GLY A 113 0.46 -10.43 4.24
C GLY A 113 -0.16 -11.11 3.03
N GLY A 114 -1.46 -11.35 3.16
CA GLY A 114 -2.31 -12.03 2.20
C GLY A 114 -2.24 -13.54 2.26
N THR A 115 -2.97 -14.19 1.36
CA THR A 115 -2.92 -15.63 1.11
C THR A 115 -2.47 -15.89 -0.33
N PRO A 116 -1.97 -17.09 -0.67
CA PRO A 116 -1.55 -17.38 -2.04
C PRO A 116 -2.65 -17.11 -3.08
N ALA A 117 -3.90 -17.48 -2.78
CA ALA A 117 -5.02 -17.23 -3.68
C ALA A 117 -5.35 -15.73 -3.79
N ALA A 118 -5.36 -15.01 -2.66
CA ALA A 118 -5.65 -13.57 -2.67
C ALA A 118 -4.54 -12.76 -3.35
N ASN A 119 -3.27 -13.14 -3.18
CA ASN A 119 -2.13 -12.51 -3.84
C ASN A 119 -2.15 -12.78 -5.36
N ALA A 120 -2.47 -14.02 -5.78
CA ALA A 120 -2.62 -14.35 -7.19
C ALA A 120 -3.76 -13.53 -7.84
N ALA A 121 -4.93 -13.48 -7.20
CA ALA A 121 -6.06 -12.68 -7.65
C ALA A 121 -5.75 -11.18 -7.66
N GLY A 122 -5.04 -10.69 -6.63
CA GLY A 122 -4.57 -9.32 -6.53
C GLY A 122 -3.69 -8.92 -7.70
N ASN A 123 -2.71 -9.74 -8.05
CA ASN A 123 -1.81 -9.52 -9.18
C ASN A 123 -2.55 -9.44 -10.52
N GLU A 124 -3.47 -10.38 -10.77
CA GLU A 124 -4.27 -10.41 -11.99
C GLU A 124 -5.19 -9.19 -12.07
N GLY A 125 -5.95 -8.93 -11.01
CA GLY A 125 -6.91 -7.82 -10.94
C GLY A 125 -6.24 -6.46 -11.09
N SER A 126 -5.16 -6.20 -10.35
CA SER A 126 -4.45 -4.92 -10.42
C SER A 126 -3.84 -4.68 -11.79
N TYR A 127 -3.28 -5.73 -12.41
CA TYR A 127 -2.66 -5.62 -13.73
C TYR A 127 -3.69 -5.21 -14.79
N MET A 128 -4.83 -5.89 -14.83
CA MET A 128 -5.91 -5.55 -15.76
C MET A 128 -6.45 -4.14 -15.52
N ALA A 129 -6.61 -3.74 -14.25
CA ALA A 129 -7.07 -2.41 -13.90
C ALA A 129 -6.06 -1.31 -14.32
N VAL A 130 -4.76 -1.56 -14.20
CA VAL A 130 -3.71 -0.64 -14.66
C VAL A 130 -3.73 -0.52 -16.18
N LEU A 131 -3.89 -1.61 -16.93
CA LEU A 131 -4.00 -1.56 -18.39
C LEU A 131 -5.22 -0.77 -18.85
N GLU A 132 -6.38 -0.96 -18.19
CA GLU A 132 -7.59 -0.18 -18.46
C GLU A 132 -7.37 1.32 -18.19
N PHE A 133 -6.74 1.67 -17.07
CA PHE A 133 -6.41 3.05 -16.74
C PHE A 133 -5.49 3.69 -17.77
N LEU A 134 -4.42 3.00 -18.17
CA LEU A 134 -3.48 3.50 -19.18
C LEU A 134 -4.18 3.68 -20.55
N GLY A 135 -5.06 2.75 -20.93
CA GLY A 135 -5.86 2.87 -22.15
C GLY A 135 -6.78 4.10 -22.15
N ARG A 136 -7.37 4.45 -20.98
CA ARG A 136 -8.19 5.65 -20.81
C ARG A 136 -7.37 6.95 -20.74
N ALA A 137 -6.15 6.89 -20.23
CA ALA A 137 -5.30 8.06 -20.04
C ALA A 137 -4.48 8.42 -21.28
N ALA A 138 -4.22 7.45 -22.17
CA ALA A 138 -3.47 7.64 -23.41
C ALA A 138 -4.35 7.96 -24.64
N GLY A 139 -5.67 7.78 -24.53
CA GLY A 139 -6.65 8.17 -25.55
C GLY A 139 -7.29 9.51 -25.24
#